data_AF-A0A379U0I9-F1
#
_entry.id   AF-A0A379U0I9-F1
#
_cell.length_a   1.000
_cell.length_b   1.000
_cell.length_c   1.000
_cell.angle_alpha   90.00
_cell.angle_beta   90.00
_cell.angle_gamma   90.00
#
_symmetry.space_group_name_H-M   'P 1'
#
loop_
_entity.id
_entity.type
_entity.pdbx_description
1 polymer ?
#
loop_
_entity_poly.entity_id
_entity_poly.type
_entity_poly.pdbx_seq_one_letter_code
_entity_poly.pdbx_strand_id
1 'polypeptide(L)'
;MIRWIMDNQRYNADYLAIPGVQAMQQAGEQSWTNATHLVIADELPTLAGQHLTLRHLTPDGEETPVVLNTDGELVAASTCQQARLFVTQYVTLADGQRVTVKSGLQRLKEAAEKLSLAQYSEQCGVPEAQIIALAETFTGHGRKAAVISHGGMMAGNGFYNAWSVMMLNALIGNLSLSGGVFVGGGKFNGVSDGPRYNMNSFAGKVKPSGLSIARSKTAYETSEEYRDKIAAGQSPYPAKAPWYPFVQASLPNC
;
A
#
# COMPACT_ATOMS: atom_id res chain seq x y z
N MET A 1 12.16 -10.31 -7.51
CA MET A 1 10.96 -10.98 -8.08
C MET A 1 10.17 -10.05 -9.01
N ILE A 2 9.57 -8.95 -8.53
CA ILE A 2 8.74 -8.06 -9.37
C ILE A 2 9.46 -7.63 -10.66
N ARG A 3 10.73 -7.20 -10.57
CA ARG A 3 11.55 -6.88 -11.75
C ARG A 3 11.54 -8.00 -12.79
N TRP A 4 11.90 -9.21 -12.38
CA TRP A 4 11.89 -10.38 -13.27
C TRP A 4 10.50 -10.66 -13.85
N ILE A 5 9.43 -10.51 -13.06
CA ILE A 5 8.05 -10.67 -13.53
C ILE A 5 7.71 -9.65 -14.62
N MET A 6 8.15 -8.40 -14.48
CA MET A 6 7.96 -7.36 -15.50
C MET A 6 8.79 -7.66 -16.75
N ASP A 7 10.07 -7.95 -16.59
CA ASP A 7 11.01 -8.22 -17.69
C ASP A 7 10.58 -9.41 -18.56
N ASN A 8 9.91 -10.41 -17.95
CA ASN A 8 9.45 -11.62 -18.62
C ASN A 8 7.95 -11.61 -18.91
N GLN A 9 7.25 -10.50 -18.65
CA GLN A 9 5.81 -10.36 -18.86
C GLN A 9 4.97 -11.47 -18.19
N ARG A 10 5.36 -11.88 -16.98
CA ARG A 10 4.74 -12.98 -16.22
C ARG A 10 3.64 -12.51 -15.25
N TYR A 11 3.13 -11.30 -15.44
CA TYR A 11 1.99 -10.75 -14.72
C TYR A 11 0.67 -11.06 -15.45
N ASN A 12 -0.44 -11.04 -14.74
CA ASN A 12 -1.78 -11.24 -15.29
C ASN A 12 -2.28 -9.94 -15.93
N ALA A 13 -1.98 -9.74 -17.22
CA ALA A 13 -2.24 -8.51 -17.95
C ALA A 13 -3.74 -8.16 -17.99
N ASP A 14 -4.60 -9.11 -18.34
CA ASP A 14 -6.04 -8.90 -18.49
C ASP A 14 -6.69 -8.47 -17.15
N TYR A 15 -6.27 -9.10 -16.05
CA TYR A 15 -6.72 -8.70 -14.71
C TYR A 15 -6.24 -7.29 -14.33
N LEU A 16 -4.97 -6.98 -14.56
CA LEU A 16 -4.40 -5.67 -14.23
C LEU A 16 -4.98 -4.54 -15.08
N ALA A 17 -5.51 -4.86 -16.26
CA ALA A 17 -6.11 -3.89 -17.17
C ALA A 17 -7.51 -3.43 -16.72
N ILE A 18 -8.13 -4.10 -15.74
CA ILE A 18 -9.45 -3.76 -15.16
C ILE A 18 -9.30 -2.56 -14.21
N PRO A 19 -9.82 -1.37 -14.57
CA PRO A 19 -9.53 -0.15 -13.83
C PRO A 19 -10.52 0.17 -12.69
N GLY A 20 -11.60 -0.61 -12.53
CA GLY A 20 -12.63 -0.24 -11.57
C GLY A 20 -13.69 -1.31 -11.33
N VAL A 21 -14.61 -1.00 -10.40
CA VAL A 21 -15.65 -1.91 -9.91
C VAL A 21 -16.59 -2.37 -11.02
N GLN A 22 -17.02 -1.47 -11.91
CA GLN A 22 -17.93 -1.83 -13.00
C GLN A 22 -17.28 -2.82 -13.98
N ALA A 23 -16.03 -2.54 -14.38
CA ALA A 23 -15.25 -3.41 -15.23
C ALA A 23 -14.97 -4.78 -14.58
N MET A 24 -14.67 -4.79 -13.27
CA MET A 24 -14.52 -6.01 -12.48
C MET A 24 -15.77 -6.88 -12.54
N GLN A 25 -16.93 -6.31 -12.28
CA GLN A 25 -18.21 -7.03 -12.30
C GLN A 25 -18.50 -7.62 -13.69
N GLN A 26 -18.25 -6.85 -14.75
CA GLN A 26 -18.44 -7.32 -16.13
C GLN A 26 -17.47 -8.42 -16.53
N ALA A 27 -16.22 -8.37 -16.04
CA ALA A 27 -15.22 -9.41 -16.25
C ALA A 27 -15.42 -10.66 -15.38
N GLY A 28 -16.39 -10.65 -14.45
CA GLY A 28 -16.62 -11.75 -13.52
C GLY A 28 -15.52 -11.90 -12.46
N GLU A 29 -14.74 -10.85 -12.23
CA GLU A 29 -13.62 -10.83 -11.30
C GLU A 29 -14.06 -10.54 -9.85
N GLN A 30 -13.28 -11.00 -8.88
CA GLN A 30 -13.55 -10.78 -7.45
C GLN A 30 -12.83 -9.54 -6.88
N SER A 31 -11.93 -8.95 -7.65
CA SER A 31 -11.15 -7.78 -7.29
C SER A 31 -10.69 -7.02 -8.53
N TRP A 32 -10.20 -5.81 -8.33
CA TRP A 32 -9.56 -4.97 -9.36
C TRP A 32 -8.37 -4.24 -8.76
N THR A 33 -7.57 -3.57 -9.60
CA THR A 33 -6.39 -2.84 -9.15
C THR A 33 -6.33 -1.46 -9.76
N ASN A 34 -5.52 -0.58 -9.17
CA ASN A 34 -5.24 0.72 -9.74
C ASN A 34 -4.07 0.74 -10.75
N ALA A 35 -3.68 -0.42 -11.30
CA ALA A 35 -2.52 -0.56 -12.18
C ALA A 35 -2.57 0.36 -13.42
N THR A 36 -3.75 0.68 -13.93
CA THR A 36 -3.93 1.52 -15.13
C THR A 36 -4.23 2.99 -14.81
N HIS A 37 -4.52 3.33 -13.55
CA HIS A 37 -4.77 4.72 -13.16
C HIS A 37 -3.55 5.59 -13.41
N LEU A 38 -3.80 6.74 -14.02
CA LEU A 38 -2.76 7.71 -14.30
C LEU A 38 -2.41 8.49 -13.04
N VAL A 39 -1.12 8.69 -12.82
CA VAL A 39 -0.55 9.53 -11.77
C VAL A 39 0.31 10.61 -12.39
N ILE A 40 0.28 11.80 -11.79
CA ILE A 40 1.12 12.92 -12.18
C ILE A 40 2.54 12.65 -11.67
N ALA A 41 3.48 12.54 -12.59
CA ALA A 41 4.84 12.09 -12.33
C ALA A 41 5.84 13.24 -12.12
N ASP A 42 5.45 14.49 -12.41
CA ASP A 42 6.31 15.64 -12.19
C ASP A 42 6.38 16.03 -10.70
N GLU A 43 7.54 16.55 -10.28
CA GLU A 43 7.81 17.03 -8.92
C GLU A 43 7.20 18.43 -8.70
N LEU A 44 5.87 18.53 -8.79
CA LEU A 44 5.13 19.78 -8.62
C LEU A 44 4.57 19.90 -7.19
N PRO A 45 4.74 21.04 -6.49
CA PRO A 45 4.45 21.21 -5.05
C PRO A 45 3.04 20.88 -4.54
N THR A 46 2.08 20.54 -5.39
CA THR A 46 0.70 20.17 -5.00
C THR A 46 0.14 19.02 -5.81
N LEU A 47 0.86 18.50 -6.81
CA LEU A 47 0.36 17.48 -7.75
C LEU A 47 1.24 16.23 -7.79
N ALA A 48 2.50 16.32 -7.31
CA ALA A 48 3.44 15.21 -7.32
C ALA A 48 2.84 13.94 -6.68
N GLY A 49 2.79 12.86 -7.46
CA GLY A 49 2.33 11.56 -7.01
C GLY A 49 0.81 11.43 -6.83
N GLN A 50 0.02 12.46 -7.16
CA GLN A 50 -1.44 12.36 -7.13
C GLN A 50 -1.97 11.61 -8.36
N HIS A 51 -3.15 11.00 -8.21
CA HIS A 51 -3.90 10.51 -9.34
C HIS A 51 -4.34 11.67 -10.23
N LEU A 52 -4.19 11.51 -11.54
CA LEU A 52 -4.88 12.37 -12.49
C LEU A 52 -6.38 12.08 -12.36
N THR A 53 -7.16 13.13 -12.13
CA THR A 53 -8.63 13.06 -12.03
C THR A 53 -9.30 13.92 -13.10
N LEU A 54 -10.59 13.72 -13.34
CA LEU A 54 -11.34 14.56 -14.29
C LEU A 54 -11.28 16.04 -13.91
N ARG A 55 -11.27 16.38 -12.61
CA ARG A 55 -11.11 17.77 -12.13
C ARG A 55 -9.83 18.44 -12.62
N HIS A 56 -8.77 17.67 -12.89
CA HIS A 56 -7.54 18.22 -13.46
C HIS A 56 -7.67 18.52 -14.96
N LEU A 57 -8.61 17.88 -15.67
CA LEU A 57 -8.80 18.00 -17.12
C LEU A 57 -9.91 18.98 -17.50
N THR A 58 -10.92 19.12 -16.64
CA THR A 58 -12.06 20.02 -16.84
C THR A 58 -12.34 20.82 -15.57
N PRO A 59 -12.64 22.14 -15.66
CA PRO A 59 -12.86 22.99 -14.49
C PRO A 59 -13.95 22.48 -13.52
N ASP A 60 -15.03 21.91 -14.06
CA ASP A 60 -16.15 21.35 -13.29
C ASP A 60 -16.10 19.82 -13.17
N GLY A 61 -14.92 19.23 -13.40
CA GLY A 61 -14.73 17.78 -13.34
C GLY A 61 -14.82 17.23 -11.92
N GLU A 62 -15.25 15.97 -11.81
CA GLU A 62 -15.28 15.23 -10.55
C GLU A 62 -13.88 14.75 -10.12
N GLU A 63 -13.71 14.42 -8.84
CA GLU A 63 -12.50 13.76 -8.30
C GLU A 63 -12.45 12.26 -8.65
N THR A 64 -12.71 11.95 -9.91
CA THR A 64 -12.72 10.59 -10.45
C THR A 64 -11.39 10.31 -11.16
N PRO A 65 -10.67 9.24 -10.78
CA PRO A 65 -9.42 8.85 -11.43
C PRO A 65 -9.57 8.62 -12.94
N VAL A 66 -8.53 8.99 -13.68
CA VAL A 66 -8.46 8.88 -15.14
C VAL A 66 -7.54 7.73 -15.55
N VAL A 67 -7.90 7.06 -16.63
CA VAL A 67 -7.12 6.01 -17.30
C VAL A 67 -6.99 6.33 -18.79
N LEU A 68 -6.07 5.64 -19.47
CA LEU A 68 -5.99 5.64 -20.94
C LEU A 68 -6.68 4.36 -21.46
N ASN A 69 -7.78 4.50 -22.19
CA ASN A 69 -8.48 3.34 -22.76
C ASN A 69 -7.66 2.68 -23.89
N THR A 70 -8.17 1.57 -24.42
CA THR A 70 -7.55 0.83 -25.53
C THR A 70 -7.41 1.67 -26.80
N ASP A 71 -8.31 2.62 -27.03
CA ASP A 71 -8.34 3.52 -28.19
C ASP A 71 -7.35 4.70 -28.06
N GLY A 72 -6.77 4.91 -26.87
CA GLY A 72 -5.79 5.97 -26.61
C GLY A 72 -6.41 7.28 -26.10
N GLU A 73 -7.62 7.22 -25.58
CA GLU A 73 -8.36 8.36 -25.04
C GLU A 73 -8.32 8.38 -23.50
N LEU A 74 -8.26 9.58 -22.94
CA LEU A 74 -8.35 9.80 -21.50
C LEU A 74 -9.82 9.72 -21.07
N VAL A 75 -10.14 8.75 -20.23
CA VAL A 75 -11.51 8.51 -19.76
C VAL A 75 -11.53 8.28 -18.26
N ALA A 76 -12.71 8.44 -17.65
CA ALA A 76 -12.94 8.07 -16.27
C ALA A 76 -12.70 6.55 -16.08
N ALA A 77 -11.99 6.18 -15.03
CA ALA A 77 -11.77 4.78 -14.71
C ALA A 77 -13.08 4.00 -14.47
N SER A 78 -14.10 4.67 -13.93
CA SER A 78 -15.41 4.10 -13.65
C SER A 78 -16.18 3.67 -14.90
N THR A 79 -15.90 4.26 -16.06
CA THR A 79 -16.59 3.97 -17.33
C THR A 79 -15.76 3.12 -18.29
N CYS A 80 -14.51 2.81 -17.92
CA CYS A 80 -13.58 2.08 -18.77
C CYS A 80 -13.60 0.58 -18.45
N GLN A 81 -13.78 -0.28 -19.46
CA GLN A 81 -13.77 -1.74 -19.28
C GLN A 81 -12.34 -2.32 -19.20
N GLN A 82 -11.44 -1.80 -20.03
CA GLN A 82 -10.06 -2.23 -20.15
C GLN A 82 -9.19 -1.02 -20.46
N ALA A 83 -8.12 -0.83 -19.71
CA ALA A 83 -7.21 0.29 -19.86
C ALA A 83 -5.77 -0.16 -20.13
N ARG A 84 -4.98 0.70 -20.76
CA ARG A 84 -3.58 0.41 -21.11
C ARG A 84 -2.71 0.33 -19.85
N LEU A 85 -1.97 -0.77 -19.74
CA LEU A 85 -1.15 -1.07 -18.56
C LEU A 85 0.06 -0.15 -18.40
N PHE A 86 0.79 0.11 -19.49
CA PHE A 86 1.99 0.93 -19.47
C PHE A 86 1.73 2.22 -20.23
N VAL A 87 1.67 3.32 -19.49
CA VAL A 87 1.46 4.65 -20.04
C VAL A 87 2.56 5.55 -19.54
N THR A 88 3.15 6.33 -20.45
CA THR A 88 3.93 7.53 -20.14
C THR A 88 3.63 8.53 -21.25
N GLN A 89 2.92 9.61 -20.93
CA GLN A 89 2.58 10.64 -21.91
C GLN A 89 2.42 12.01 -21.27
N TYR A 90 2.39 13.04 -22.10
CA TYR A 90 2.06 14.38 -21.64
C TYR A 90 0.56 14.62 -21.70
N VAL A 91 0.04 15.34 -20.72
CA VAL A 91 -1.36 15.80 -20.66
C VAL A 91 -1.36 17.28 -20.32
N THR A 92 -2.24 18.04 -20.97
CA THR A 92 -2.49 19.44 -20.64
C THR A 92 -3.68 19.50 -19.68
N LEU A 93 -3.47 20.12 -18.52
CA LEU A 93 -4.49 20.33 -17.51
C LEU A 93 -5.42 21.49 -17.87
N ALA A 94 -6.53 21.62 -17.15
CA ALA A 94 -7.51 22.68 -17.34
C ALA A 94 -6.94 24.09 -17.16
N ASP A 95 -5.90 24.24 -16.32
CA ASP A 95 -5.18 25.50 -16.09
C ASP A 95 -4.13 25.81 -17.18
N GLY A 96 -3.99 24.94 -18.19
CA GLY A 96 -3.02 25.06 -19.28
C GLY A 96 -1.64 24.48 -18.96
N GLN A 97 -1.39 24.00 -17.74
CA GLN A 97 -0.13 23.37 -17.39
C GLN A 97 0.01 22.02 -18.11
N ARG A 98 1.20 21.75 -18.66
CA ARG A 98 1.53 20.46 -19.26
C ARG A 98 2.26 19.60 -18.23
N VAL A 99 1.73 18.42 -17.96
CA VAL A 99 2.28 17.44 -17.01
C VAL A 99 2.58 16.11 -17.67
N THR A 100 3.57 15.40 -17.15
CA THR A 100 3.89 14.01 -17.47
C THR A 100 3.03 13.12 -16.59
N VAL A 101 2.26 12.23 -17.20
CA VAL A 101 1.47 11.22 -16.50
C VAL A 101 1.96 9.82 -16.80
N LYS A 102 1.90 8.94 -15.81
CA LYS A 102 2.24 7.53 -15.94
C LYS A 102 1.17 6.64 -15.33
N SER A 103 0.96 5.45 -15.86
CA SER A 103 0.09 4.47 -15.19
C SER A 103 0.72 3.94 -13.90
N GLY A 104 -0.10 3.49 -12.95
CA GLY A 104 0.38 2.89 -11.70
C GLY A 104 1.35 1.72 -11.93
N LEU A 105 1.10 0.86 -12.93
CA LEU A 105 1.97 -0.26 -13.27
C LEU A 105 3.29 0.21 -13.88
N GLN A 106 3.28 1.27 -14.69
CA GLN A 106 4.51 1.88 -15.21
C GLN A 106 5.40 2.38 -14.05
N ARG A 107 4.82 3.01 -13.03
CA ARG A 107 5.55 3.43 -11.82
C ARG A 107 6.09 2.26 -11.02
N LEU A 108 5.33 1.18 -10.88
CA LEU A 108 5.80 -0.04 -10.22
C LEU A 108 6.96 -0.68 -10.98
N LYS A 109 6.87 -0.75 -12.32
CA LYS A 109 7.95 -1.24 -13.18
C LYS A 109 9.23 -0.42 -12.99
N GLU A 110 9.14 0.90 -13.09
CA GLU A 110 10.29 1.81 -12.89
C GLU A 110 10.89 1.67 -11.49
N ALA A 111 10.06 1.50 -10.45
CA ALA A 111 10.54 1.28 -9.10
C ALA A 111 11.28 -0.06 -8.95
N ALA A 112 10.77 -1.12 -9.60
CA ALA A 112 11.42 -2.43 -9.64
C ALA A 112 12.69 -2.44 -10.50
N GLU A 113 12.81 -1.54 -11.47
CA GLU A 113 13.98 -1.42 -12.34
C GLU A 113 15.10 -0.54 -11.76
N LYS A 114 14.84 0.13 -10.63
CA LYS A 114 15.81 1.02 -9.96
C LYS A 114 17.15 0.34 -9.67
N LEU A 115 17.14 -0.96 -9.36
CA LEU A 115 18.33 -1.78 -9.17
C LEU A 115 18.28 -3.00 -10.09
N SER A 116 19.44 -3.47 -10.56
CA SER A 116 19.56 -4.73 -11.29
C SER A 116 19.20 -5.93 -10.40
N LEU A 117 18.89 -7.07 -11.03
CA LEU A 117 18.63 -8.30 -10.29
C LEU A 117 19.84 -8.71 -9.42
N ALA A 118 21.05 -8.56 -9.96
CA ALA A 118 22.30 -8.78 -9.24
C ALA A 118 22.44 -7.86 -8.01
N GLN A 119 22.12 -6.57 -8.14
CA GLN A 119 22.16 -5.62 -7.01
C GLN A 119 21.12 -5.97 -5.95
N TYR A 120 19.91 -6.41 -6.35
CA TYR A 120 18.93 -6.92 -5.38
C TYR A 120 19.42 -8.18 -4.68
N SER A 121 20.00 -9.13 -5.42
CA SER A 121 20.60 -10.36 -4.88
C SER A 121 21.68 -10.05 -3.86
N GLU A 122 22.57 -9.10 -4.15
CA GLU A 122 23.61 -8.65 -3.23
C GLU A 122 23.02 -8.03 -1.95
N GLN A 123 22.03 -7.14 -2.08
CA GLN A 123 21.44 -6.44 -0.93
C GLN A 123 20.63 -7.35 0.00
N CYS A 124 19.91 -8.34 -0.54
CA CYS A 124 19.10 -9.26 0.26
C CYS A 124 19.82 -10.56 0.64
N GLY A 125 21.01 -10.82 0.09
CA GLY A 125 21.79 -12.03 0.34
C GLY A 125 21.18 -13.30 -0.27
N VAL A 126 20.21 -13.19 -1.19
CA VAL A 126 19.57 -14.33 -1.86
C VAL A 126 20.12 -14.44 -3.29
N PRO A 127 20.72 -15.58 -3.70
CA PRO A 127 21.27 -15.74 -5.05
C PRO A 127 20.27 -15.43 -6.16
N GLU A 128 20.73 -14.81 -7.25
CA GLU A 128 19.89 -14.46 -8.41
C GLU A 128 19.07 -15.65 -8.91
N ALA A 129 19.71 -16.82 -9.06
CA ALA A 129 19.06 -18.05 -9.49
C ALA A 129 17.86 -18.44 -8.60
N GLN A 130 17.96 -18.23 -7.28
CA GLN A 130 16.89 -18.53 -6.33
C GLN A 130 15.74 -17.51 -6.46
N ILE A 131 16.06 -16.23 -6.67
CA ILE A 131 15.06 -15.18 -6.90
C ILE A 131 14.27 -15.48 -8.19
N ILE A 132 14.97 -15.88 -9.25
CA ILE A 132 14.38 -16.26 -10.54
C ILE A 132 13.50 -17.48 -10.37
N ALA A 133 14.03 -18.57 -9.81
CA ALA A 133 13.30 -19.82 -9.62
C ALA A 133 12.01 -19.61 -8.80
N LEU A 134 12.08 -18.77 -7.76
CA LEU A 134 10.90 -18.44 -6.95
C LEU A 134 9.88 -17.62 -7.76
N ALA A 135 10.32 -16.63 -8.54
CA ALA A 135 9.42 -15.82 -9.37
C ALA A 135 8.77 -16.65 -10.49
N GLU A 136 9.53 -17.54 -11.13
CA GLU A 136 9.05 -18.44 -12.16
C GLU A 136 8.03 -19.44 -11.61
N THR A 137 8.35 -20.09 -10.48
CA THR A 137 7.45 -21.05 -9.82
C THR A 137 6.17 -20.35 -9.37
N PHE A 138 6.30 -19.20 -8.71
CA PHE A 138 5.17 -18.41 -8.24
C PHE A 138 4.23 -18.03 -9.39
N THR A 139 4.77 -17.47 -10.48
CA THR A 139 3.95 -17.07 -11.63
C THR A 139 3.46 -18.26 -12.46
N GLY A 140 4.17 -19.39 -12.46
CA GLY A 140 3.77 -20.62 -13.16
C GLY A 140 2.50 -21.27 -12.59
N HIS A 141 2.27 -21.12 -11.28
CA HIS A 141 1.00 -21.51 -10.66
C HIS A 141 -0.12 -20.48 -10.86
N GLY A 142 0.20 -19.29 -11.38
CA GLY A 142 -0.74 -18.21 -11.65
C GLY A 142 -1.61 -17.89 -10.43
N ARG A 143 -2.92 -17.79 -10.63
CA ARG A 143 -3.91 -17.42 -9.61
C ARG A 143 -4.07 -18.43 -8.47
N LYS A 144 -3.42 -19.59 -8.54
CA LYS A 144 -3.40 -20.64 -7.50
C LYS A 144 -2.25 -20.49 -6.51
N ALA A 145 -1.28 -19.61 -6.80
CA ALA A 145 -0.24 -19.26 -5.84
C ALA A 145 -0.72 -18.13 -4.93
N ALA A 146 -0.13 -18.04 -3.73
CA ALA A 146 -0.36 -16.95 -2.79
C ALA A 146 0.93 -16.65 -2.02
N VAL A 147 1.16 -15.37 -1.74
CA VAL A 147 2.21 -14.95 -0.80
C VAL A 147 1.57 -14.23 0.38
N ILE A 148 2.00 -14.57 1.59
CA ILE A 148 1.56 -13.95 2.83
C ILE A 148 2.78 -13.41 3.58
N SER A 149 2.63 -12.26 4.24
CA SER A 149 3.66 -11.72 5.12
C SER A 149 3.15 -11.68 6.56
N HIS A 150 3.99 -12.13 7.49
CA HIS A 150 3.72 -12.10 8.93
C HIS A 150 4.94 -11.48 9.67
N GLY A 151 5.51 -12.18 10.66
CA GLY A 151 6.50 -11.66 11.59
C GLY A 151 7.81 -11.12 10.97
N GLY A 152 8.13 -11.48 9.72
CA GLY A 152 9.29 -10.94 9.00
C GLY A 152 9.24 -9.44 8.68
N MET A 153 8.13 -8.76 9.04
CA MET A 153 7.90 -7.34 8.77
C MET A 153 7.99 -6.46 10.04
N MET A 154 8.49 -6.98 11.16
CA MET A 154 8.63 -6.24 12.43
C MET A 154 9.88 -5.35 12.47
N ALA A 155 10.12 -4.59 11.42
CA ALA A 155 11.22 -3.63 11.29
C ALA A 155 10.69 -2.25 10.91
N GLY A 156 11.51 -1.20 11.05
CA GLY A 156 11.11 0.19 10.73
C GLY A 156 10.65 0.39 9.28
N ASN A 157 11.10 -0.46 8.36
CA ASN A 157 10.68 -0.51 6.95
C ASN A 157 9.62 -1.60 6.65
N GLY A 158 9.04 -2.19 7.69
CA GLY A 158 8.11 -3.32 7.60
C GLY A 158 6.91 -3.07 6.69
N PHE A 159 6.38 -1.84 6.71
CA PHE A 159 5.30 -1.43 5.81
C PHE A 159 5.69 -1.60 4.33
N TYR A 160 6.86 -1.11 3.93
CA TYR A 160 7.35 -1.19 2.54
C TYR A 160 7.62 -2.63 2.12
N ASN A 161 8.19 -3.43 3.03
CA ASN A 161 8.44 -4.84 2.77
C ASN A 161 7.12 -5.62 2.59
N ALA A 162 6.15 -5.40 3.47
CA ALA A 162 4.82 -6.01 3.38
C ALA A 162 4.13 -5.59 2.07
N TRP A 163 4.16 -4.30 1.73
CA TRP A 163 3.60 -3.78 0.49
C TRP A 163 4.22 -4.46 -0.75
N SER A 164 5.55 -4.54 -0.79
CA SER A 164 6.28 -5.18 -1.90
C SER A 164 5.89 -6.64 -2.08
N VAL A 165 5.72 -7.39 -0.99
CA VAL A 165 5.27 -8.78 -1.03
C VAL A 165 3.80 -8.88 -1.48
N MET A 166 2.93 -8.02 -0.96
CA MET A 166 1.51 -7.99 -1.34
C MET A 166 1.30 -7.63 -2.82
N MET A 167 2.18 -6.83 -3.43
CA MET A 167 2.12 -6.54 -4.87
C MET A 167 2.26 -7.81 -5.72
N LEU A 168 2.96 -8.85 -5.26
CA LEU A 168 3.07 -10.11 -6.01
C LEU A 168 1.69 -10.76 -6.23
N ASN A 169 0.82 -10.71 -5.23
CA ASN A 169 -0.56 -11.21 -5.31
C ASN A 169 -1.40 -10.41 -6.31
N ALA A 170 -1.28 -9.07 -6.25
CA ALA A 170 -1.94 -8.19 -7.21
C ALA A 170 -1.47 -8.47 -8.65
N LEU A 171 -0.17 -8.69 -8.87
CA LEU A 171 0.40 -8.95 -10.19
C LEU A 171 -0.12 -10.25 -10.83
N ILE A 172 -0.46 -11.27 -10.04
CA ILE A 172 -1.04 -12.52 -10.57
C ILE A 172 -2.57 -12.52 -10.52
N GLY A 173 -3.20 -11.58 -9.83
CA GLY A 173 -4.66 -11.46 -9.71
C GLY A 173 -5.32 -12.54 -8.87
N ASN A 174 -4.67 -13.00 -7.79
CA ASN A 174 -5.22 -14.03 -6.90
C ASN A 174 -6.08 -13.47 -5.74
N LEU A 175 -6.33 -12.16 -5.73
CA LEU A 175 -7.00 -11.49 -4.61
C LEU A 175 -8.48 -11.93 -4.56
N SER A 176 -8.95 -12.26 -3.36
CA SER A 176 -10.34 -12.68 -3.06
C SER A 176 -10.84 -13.93 -3.80
N LEU A 177 -9.95 -14.69 -4.44
CA LEU A 177 -10.29 -15.98 -5.03
C LEU A 177 -10.20 -17.12 -4.01
N SER A 178 -10.97 -18.20 -4.27
CA SER A 178 -10.78 -19.47 -3.57
C SER A 178 -9.36 -20.01 -3.79
N GLY A 179 -8.64 -20.30 -2.71
CA GLY A 179 -7.23 -20.68 -2.73
C GLY A 179 -6.24 -19.53 -2.97
N GLY A 180 -6.75 -18.30 -3.14
CA GLY A 180 -5.97 -17.07 -3.26
C GLY A 180 -5.82 -16.31 -1.95
N VAL A 181 -5.40 -15.05 -2.04
CA VAL A 181 -5.23 -14.18 -0.86
C VAL A 181 -6.52 -13.41 -0.59
N PHE A 182 -7.08 -13.62 0.59
CA PHE A 182 -8.30 -12.93 0.99
C PHE A 182 -8.02 -11.47 1.39
N VAL A 183 -8.66 -10.52 0.73
CA VAL A 183 -8.59 -9.09 1.06
C VAL A 183 -9.80 -8.73 1.92
N GLY A 184 -9.57 -8.33 3.18
CA GLY A 184 -10.66 -7.95 4.09
C GLY A 184 -10.99 -8.99 5.16
N GLY A 185 -10.02 -9.80 5.58
CA GLY A 185 -10.16 -10.68 6.74
C GLY A 185 -10.64 -9.88 7.95
N GLY A 186 -11.93 -10.04 8.28
CA GLY A 186 -12.49 -9.43 9.47
C GLY A 186 -11.66 -9.85 10.67
N LYS A 187 -11.38 -8.90 11.55
CA LYS A 187 -10.81 -9.24 12.85
C LYS A 187 -11.86 -10.08 13.57
N PHE A 188 -11.53 -11.31 13.97
CA PHE A 188 -12.33 -11.97 15.01
C PHE A 188 -12.20 -11.10 16.26
N ASN A 189 -13.26 -10.39 16.60
CA ASN A 189 -13.25 -9.55 17.78
C ASN A 189 -13.45 -10.44 19.02
N GLY A 190 -12.39 -11.14 19.43
CA GLY A 190 -12.41 -12.03 20.60
C GLY A 190 -12.63 -11.32 21.94
N VAL A 191 -12.75 -9.99 21.91
CA VAL A 191 -13.08 -9.13 23.06
C VAL A 191 -14.36 -8.35 22.75
N SER A 192 -15.43 -9.09 22.43
CA SER A 192 -16.79 -8.54 22.35
C SER A 192 -17.61 -9.04 23.54
N ASP A 193 -18.74 -8.36 23.80
CA ASP A 193 -19.76 -8.92 24.68
C ASP A 193 -20.23 -10.25 24.06
N GLY A 194 -19.95 -11.35 24.77
CA GLY A 194 -20.20 -12.69 24.31
C GLY A 194 -21.44 -13.28 24.99
N PRO A 195 -22.04 -14.34 24.44
CA PRO A 195 -23.27 -14.93 24.98
C PRO A 195 -23.14 -15.45 26.42
N ARG A 196 -21.91 -15.63 26.92
CA ARG A 196 -21.62 -16.12 28.27
C ARG A 196 -20.88 -15.13 29.16
N TYR A 197 -20.13 -14.18 28.57
CA TYR A 197 -19.27 -13.25 29.32
C TYR A 197 -19.22 -11.89 28.65
N ASN A 198 -19.39 -10.83 29.45
CA ASN A 198 -19.22 -9.46 29.01
C ASN A 198 -17.74 -9.05 29.10
N MET A 199 -17.02 -9.18 27.99
CA MET A 199 -15.61 -8.77 27.89
C MET A 199 -15.44 -7.25 27.75
N ASN A 200 -16.53 -6.55 27.37
CA ASN A 200 -16.55 -5.08 27.28
C ASN A 200 -16.60 -4.43 28.67
N SER A 201 -17.29 -5.01 29.63
CA SER A 201 -17.45 -4.48 30.99
C SER A 201 -17.84 -5.58 31.98
N PHE A 202 -17.20 -5.61 33.14
CA PHE A 202 -17.50 -6.53 34.24
C PHE A 202 -17.18 -5.87 35.58
N ALA A 203 -17.83 -6.33 36.65
CA ALA A 203 -17.57 -5.84 38.00
C ALA A 203 -16.10 -6.07 38.37
N GLY A 204 -15.41 -5.02 38.83
CA GLY A 204 -13.98 -5.07 39.14
C GLY A 204 -13.04 -4.87 37.93
N LYS A 205 -13.55 -4.51 36.75
CA LYS A 205 -12.71 -4.19 35.58
C LYS A 205 -11.73 -3.06 35.89
N VAL A 206 -10.44 -3.39 35.89
CA VAL A 206 -9.36 -2.42 36.03
C VAL A 206 -9.08 -1.79 34.67
N LYS A 207 -9.22 -0.46 34.58
CA LYS A 207 -8.78 0.28 33.40
C LYS A 207 -7.28 0.54 33.51
N PRO A 208 -6.49 0.30 32.44
CA PRO A 208 -5.10 0.75 32.40
C PRO A 208 -5.07 2.26 32.66
N SER A 209 -4.21 2.69 33.58
CA SER A 209 -3.96 4.09 33.88
C SER A 209 -2.47 4.39 33.75
N GLY A 210 -2.14 5.65 33.55
CA GLY A 210 -0.76 6.11 33.40
C GLY A 210 -0.27 6.14 31.95
N LEU A 211 1.01 6.46 31.80
CA LEU A 211 1.66 6.63 30.52
C LEU A 211 1.92 5.27 29.86
N SER A 212 1.59 5.15 28.57
CA SER A 212 1.96 3.96 27.78
C SER A 212 3.47 3.78 27.77
N ILE A 213 3.94 2.55 28.06
CA ILE A 213 5.37 2.21 28.01
C ILE A 213 5.99 2.50 26.64
N ALA A 214 5.19 2.38 25.58
CA ALA A 214 5.59 2.65 24.21
C ALA A 214 5.77 4.14 23.91
N ARG A 215 5.32 5.06 24.79
CA ARG A 215 5.45 6.52 24.65
C ARG A 215 4.94 7.03 23.29
N SER A 216 3.92 6.37 22.80
CA SER A 216 3.28 6.57 21.50
C SER A 216 1.99 7.38 21.65
N LYS A 217 1.65 8.28 20.71
CA LYS A 217 0.46 9.15 20.79
C LYS A 217 0.36 9.98 22.08
N THR A 218 1.49 10.30 22.70
CA THR A 218 1.53 11.14 23.90
C THR A 218 2.71 12.09 23.79
N ALA A 219 2.48 13.37 24.07
CA ALA A 219 3.52 14.38 24.09
C ALA A 219 4.36 14.25 25.37
N TYR A 220 5.68 14.39 25.26
CA TYR A 220 6.61 14.25 26.39
C TYR A 220 6.28 15.24 27.51
N GLU A 221 5.80 16.41 27.16
CA GLU A 221 5.43 17.52 28.04
C GLU A 221 4.27 17.16 28.98
N THR A 222 3.52 16.10 28.68
CA THR A 222 2.46 15.57 29.55
C THR A 222 2.95 14.53 30.56
N SER A 223 4.25 14.19 30.52
CA SER A 223 4.85 13.16 31.37
C SER A 223 5.22 13.66 32.76
N GLU A 224 5.31 12.73 33.71
CA GLU A 224 5.82 13.02 35.05
C GLU A 224 7.30 13.44 34.99
N GLU A 225 8.10 12.81 34.12
CA GLU A 225 9.50 13.17 33.90
C GLU A 225 9.66 14.66 33.54
N TYR A 226 8.81 15.19 32.66
CA TYR A 226 8.83 16.60 32.30
C TYR A 226 8.50 17.50 33.49
N ARG A 227 7.41 17.18 34.23
CA ARG A 227 7.00 17.95 35.41
C ARG A 227 8.07 17.93 36.50
N ASP A 228 8.69 16.78 36.75
CA ASP A 228 9.66 16.59 37.81
C ASP A 228 10.96 17.35 37.53
N LYS A 229 11.41 17.38 36.27
CA LYS A 229 12.57 18.20 35.86
C LYS A 229 12.31 19.69 36.06
N ILE A 230 11.13 20.17 35.66
CA ILE A 230 10.74 21.58 35.88
C ILE A 230 10.70 21.90 37.37
N ALA A 231 10.08 21.04 38.19
CA ALA A 231 9.99 21.23 39.64
C ALA A 231 11.37 21.21 40.32
N ALA A 232 12.32 20.42 39.81
CA ALA A 232 13.69 20.36 40.27
C ALA A 232 14.59 21.49 39.74
N GLY A 233 14.07 22.43 38.95
CA GLY A 233 14.84 23.51 38.32
C GLY A 233 15.85 23.04 37.27
N GLN A 234 15.65 21.84 36.71
CA GLN A 234 16.49 21.24 35.68
C GLN A 234 15.94 21.56 34.28
N SER A 235 16.81 21.51 33.26
CA SER A 235 16.35 21.57 31.88
C SER A 235 15.40 20.38 31.61
N PRO A 236 14.17 20.60 31.12
CA PRO A 236 13.24 19.51 30.83
C PRO A 236 13.72 18.66 29.64
N TYR A 237 14.64 19.17 28.83
CA TYR A 237 15.22 18.47 27.69
C TYR A 237 16.71 18.14 27.90
N PRO A 238 17.19 17.00 27.34
CA PRO A 238 16.43 15.98 26.61
C PRO A 238 15.64 15.03 27.55
N ALA A 239 14.63 14.34 27.00
CA ALA A 239 13.98 13.22 27.69
C ALA A 239 14.96 12.03 27.84
N LYS A 240 14.76 11.19 28.86
CA LYS A 240 15.64 10.05 29.16
C LYS A 240 15.60 8.96 28.09
N ALA A 241 14.48 8.84 27.37
CA ALA A 241 14.40 7.97 26.21
C ALA A 241 13.42 8.52 25.16
N PRO A 242 13.39 7.95 23.93
CA PRO A 242 12.62 8.49 22.82
C PRO A 242 11.11 8.52 23.09
N TRP A 243 10.46 9.53 22.50
CA TRP A 243 9.02 9.74 22.52
C TRP A 243 8.49 9.78 21.09
N TYR A 244 7.32 9.19 20.87
CA TYR A 244 6.71 9.02 19.55
C TYR A 244 5.30 9.65 19.51
N PRO A 245 5.17 10.98 19.62
CA PRO A 245 3.88 11.65 19.80
C PRO A 245 2.93 11.47 18.60
N PHE A 246 3.45 11.18 17.41
CA PHE A 246 2.66 11.03 16.18
C PHE A 246 2.42 9.58 15.76
N VAL A 247 3.10 8.62 16.39
CA VAL A 247 3.05 7.21 15.98
C VAL A 247 2.05 6.46 16.85
N GLN A 248 1.22 5.61 16.23
CA GLN A 248 0.41 4.65 16.96
C GLN A 248 1.29 3.48 17.43
N ALA A 249 1.25 3.13 18.72
CA ALA A 249 1.89 1.89 19.16
C ALA A 249 1.21 0.69 18.48
N SER A 250 1.98 -0.04 17.69
CA SER A 250 1.69 -1.44 17.37
C SER A 250 2.44 -2.30 18.38
N LEU A 251 1.89 -2.44 19.58
CA LEU A 251 2.29 -3.55 20.43
C LEU A 251 1.79 -4.84 19.74
N PRO A 252 2.65 -5.82 19.44
CA PRO A 252 2.17 -7.13 19.08
C PRO A 252 1.30 -7.60 20.25
N ASN A 253 0.03 -7.88 19.99
CA ASN A 253 -0.76 -8.64 20.94
C ASN A 253 -0.07 -10.00 21.05
N CYS A 254 0.57 -10.26 22.19
CA CYS A 254 0.93 -11.61 22.59
C CYS A 254 -0.33 -12.46 22.70
#